data_AF-A0A521MMT0-F1
#
_entry.id   AF-A0A521MMT0-F1
#
_cell.length_a   1.000
_cell.length_b   1.000
_cell.length_c   1.000
_cell.angle_alpha   90.00
_cell.angle_beta   90.00
_cell.angle_gamma   90.00
#
_symmetry.space_group_name_H-M   'P 1'
#
loop_
_entity.id
_entity.type
_entity.pdbx_description
1 polymer ?
#
loop_
_entity_poly.entity_id
_entity_poly.type
_entity_poly.pdbx_seq_one_letter_code
_entity_poly.pdbx_strand_id
1 'polypeptide(L)'
;MRVYISPFTFNIEVDEDSMTWRIYYADVRIGEFEFREDEKERKWLSGCEIHADYQRKGLGGSVIRKAVKHYGAVYFCTADRIDMNHYYGEYDSRYLTEEGVKLMESCLKKRIIRKSWTINPWD
;
A
#
# COMPACT_ATOMS: atom_id res chain seq x y z
N MET A 1 4.08 30.33 -15.57
CA MET A 1 3.57 29.16 -14.83
C MET A 1 4.13 27.91 -15.51
N ARG A 2 5.12 27.23 -14.91
CA ARG A 2 5.69 26.00 -15.51
C ARG A 2 4.79 24.83 -15.15
N VAL A 3 4.04 24.32 -16.12
CA VAL A 3 3.29 23.08 -15.99
C VAL A 3 4.30 21.93 -16.08
N TYR A 4 4.61 21.31 -14.95
CA TYR A 4 5.36 20.07 -14.92
C TYR A 4 4.45 18.95 -15.40
N ILE A 5 4.49 18.65 -16.69
CA ILE A 5 3.89 17.43 -17.23
C ILE A 5 4.86 16.30 -16.89
N SER A 6 4.53 15.50 -15.87
CA SER A 6 5.27 14.28 -15.54
C SER A 6 5.25 13.35 -16.77
N PRO A 7 6.41 12.95 -17.33
CA PRO A 7 6.48 12.13 -18.55
C PRO A 7 6.01 10.69 -18.35
N PHE A 8 5.57 10.33 -17.15
CA PHE A 8 4.98 9.03 -16.87
C PHE A 8 3.52 9.21 -16.44
N THR A 9 2.60 9.02 -17.39
CA THR A 9 1.20 8.83 -17.06
C THR A 9 1.00 7.34 -16.77
N PHE A 10 0.71 7.03 -15.50
CA PHE A 10 0.34 5.69 -15.09
C PHE A 10 -1.17 5.63 -14.94
N ASN A 11 -1.77 4.58 -15.48
CA ASN A 11 -3.18 4.30 -15.26
C ASN A 11 -3.29 3.43 -14.00
N ILE A 12 -4.19 3.81 -13.09
CA ILE A 12 -4.50 3.01 -11.90
C ILE A 12 -5.93 2.52 -12.09
N GLU A 13 -6.06 1.24 -12.37
CA GLU A 13 -7.33 0.55 -12.44
C GLU A 13 -7.70 0.03 -11.04
N VAL A 14 -8.97 0.17 -10.70
CA VAL A 14 -9.52 -0.27 -9.42
C VAL A 14 -10.52 -1.37 -9.71
N ASP A 15 -10.23 -2.56 -9.19
CA ASP A 15 -11.13 -3.69 -9.17
C ASP A 15 -11.84 -3.65 -7.82
N GLU A 16 -13.03 -3.03 -7.80
CA GLU A 16 -13.79 -2.77 -6.58
C GLU A 16 -14.31 -4.07 -5.95
N ASP A 17 -14.62 -5.09 -6.77
CA ASP A 17 -15.11 -6.39 -6.33
C ASP A 17 -14.05 -7.18 -5.54
N SER A 18 -12.77 -6.89 -5.76
CA SER A 18 -11.64 -7.59 -5.11
C SER A 18 -10.77 -6.68 -4.24
N MET A 19 -11.16 -5.42 -4.03
CA MET A 19 -10.35 -4.41 -3.32
C MET A 19 -8.89 -4.34 -3.82
N THR A 20 -8.67 -4.67 -5.09
CA THR A 20 -7.34 -4.78 -5.71
C THR A 20 -7.13 -3.65 -6.70
N TRP A 21 -6.02 -2.94 -6.55
CA TRP A 21 -5.69 -1.76 -7.35
C TRP A 21 -4.46 -2.06 -8.19
N ARG A 22 -4.59 -1.98 -9.51
CA ARG A 22 -3.55 -2.37 -10.46
C ARG A 22 -2.98 -1.13 -11.15
N ILE A 23 -1.67 -1.11 -11.33
CA ILE A 23 -0.94 -0.02 -11.99
C ILE A 23 -0.51 -0.50 -13.37
N TYR A 24 -0.83 0.29 -14.39
CA TYR A 24 -0.46 0.03 -15.77
C TYR A 24 0.43 1.13 -16.34
N TYR A 25 1.40 0.73 -17.15
CA TYR A 25 2.22 1.60 -17.99
C TYR A 25 2.29 1.01 -19.39
N ALA A 26 1.85 1.76 -20.41
CA ALA A 26 1.75 1.29 -21.79
C ALA A 26 1.04 -0.07 -21.90
N ASP A 27 -0.12 -0.19 -21.25
CA ASP A 27 -0.98 -1.39 -21.19
C ASP A 27 -0.35 -2.63 -20.53
N VAL A 28 0.83 -2.49 -19.93
CA VAL A 28 1.49 -3.55 -19.15
C VAL A 28 1.23 -3.32 -17.66
N ARG A 29 0.77 -4.35 -16.94
CA ARG A 29 0.66 -4.31 -15.47
C ARG A 29 2.05 -4.24 -14.86
N ILE A 30 2.35 -3.17 -14.14
CA ILE A 30 3.64 -2.92 -13.49
C ILE A 30 3.56 -2.91 -11.95
N GLY A 31 2.37 -3.10 -11.39
CA GLY A 31 2.20 -3.19 -9.95
C GLY A 31 0.77 -3.48 -9.54
N GLU A 32 0.62 -3.89 -8.29
CA GLU A 32 -0.65 -4.28 -7.68
C GLU A 32 -0.65 -3.96 -6.19
N PHE A 33 -1.79 -3.51 -5.68
CA PHE A 33 -2.03 -3.18 -4.28
C PHE A 33 -3.31 -3.87 -3.86
N GLU A 34 -3.21 -4.76 -2.89
CA GLU A 34 -4.36 -5.45 -2.30
C GLU A 34 -4.73 -4.75 -0.99
N PHE A 35 -6.03 -4.47 -0.83
CA PHE A 35 -6.58 -3.97 0.40
C PHE A 35 -7.56 -4.98 1.00
N ARG A 36 -7.64 -5.05 2.32
CA ARG A 36 -8.66 -5.83 3.04
C ARG A 36 -9.43 -4.96 4.01
N GLU A 37 -10.68 -5.30 4.21
CA GLU A 37 -11.51 -4.72 5.27
C GLU A 37 -11.53 -5.64 6.49
N ASP A 38 -11.47 -5.05 7.69
CA ASP A 38 -11.72 -5.78 8.93
C ASP A 38 -13.13 -5.52 9.49
N GLU A 39 -13.48 -6.19 10.59
CA GLU A 39 -14.79 -6.06 11.25
C GLU A 39 -15.13 -4.64 11.74
N LYS A 40 -14.14 -3.73 11.77
CA LYS A 40 -14.31 -2.31 12.14
C LYS A 40 -14.32 -1.41 10.91
N GLU A 41 -14.54 -1.97 9.72
CA GLU A 41 -14.55 -1.28 8.43
C GLU A 41 -13.22 -0.58 8.10
N ARG A 42 -12.11 -1.00 8.73
CA ARG A 42 -10.80 -0.41 8.46
C ARG A 42 -10.22 -1.05 7.21
N LYS A 43 -9.74 -0.20 6.30
CA LYS A 43 -9.09 -0.62 5.05
C LYS A 43 -7.59 -0.79 5.28
N TRP A 44 -7.10 -2.02 5.27
CA TRP A 44 -5.71 -2.39 5.49
C TRP A 44 -4.99 -2.63 4.17
N LEU A 45 -3.75 -2.15 4.05
CA LEU A 45 -2.86 -2.62 3.00
C LEU A 45 -2.44 -4.07 3.33
N SER A 46 -2.91 -5.04 2.55
CA SER A 46 -2.64 -6.46 2.73
C SER A 46 -1.60 -7.01 1.75
N GLY A 47 -1.32 -6.29 0.67
CA GLY A 47 -0.30 -6.68 -0.30
C GLY A 47 0.10 -5.49 -1.17
N CYS A 48 1.38 -5.38 -1.50
CA CYS A 48 1.83 -4.43 -2.51
C CYS A 48 3.04 -4.95 -3.27
N GLU A 49 2.96 -4.85 -4.59
CA GLU A 49 4.04 -5.17 -5.50
C GLU A 49 4.16 -4.08 -6.56
N ILE A 50 5.40 -3.68 -6.85
CA ILE A 50 5.72 -2.85 -8.00
C ILE A 50 6.92 -3.50 -8.68
N HIS A 51 6.84 -3.69 -9.98
CA HIS A 51 7.92 -4.22 -10.81
C HIS A 51 9.21 -3.44 -10.58
N ALA A 52 10.34 -4.14 -10.44
CA ALA A 52 11.62 -3.57 -9.96
C ALA A 52 12.04 -2.29 -10.71
N ASP A 53 11.91 -2.27 -12.03
CA ASP A 53 12.26 -1.12 -12.90
C ASP A 53 11.43 0.15 -12.63
N TYR A 54 10.31 0.00 -11.92
CA TYR A 54 9.37 1.07 -11.60
C TYR A 54 9.34 1.41 -10.10
N GLN A 55 10.09 0.67 -9.27
CA GLN A 55 10.23 0.97 -7.85
C GLN A 55 10.99 2.28 -7.62
N ARG A 56 10.86 2.84 -6.40
CA ARG A 56 11.54 4.07 -5.95
C ARG A 56 11.24 5.34 -6.76
N LYS A 57 10.30 5.28 -7.71
CA LYS A 57 9.79 6.43 -8.49
C LYS A 57 8.59 7.13 -7.86
N GLY A 58 8.23 6.76 -6.62
CA GLY A 58 7.11 7.37 -5.88
C GLY A 58 5.73 6.80 -6.23
N LEU A 59 5.66 5.72 -7.00
CA LEU A 59 4.40 5.08 -7.41
C LEU A 59 3.59 4.58 -6.22
N GLY A 60 4.21 3.82 -5.31
CA GLY A 60 3.50 3.29 -4.14
C GLY A 60 2.87 4.39 -3.30
N GLY A 61 3.61 5.46 -3.01
CA GLY A 61 3.05 6.62 -2.29
C GLY A 61 1.91 7.31 -3.04
N SER A 62 1.92 7.30 -4.38
CA SER A 62 0.84 7.87 -5.20
C SER A 62 -0.42 7.01 -5.13
N VAL A 63 -0.28 5.68 -5.18
CA VAL A 63 -1.39 4.74 -4.98
C VAL A 63 -1.99 4.89 -3.59
N ILE A 64 -1.16 4.87 -2.53
CA ILE A 64 -1.64 5.02 -1.16
C ILE A 64 -2.36 6.37 -0.96
N ARG A 65 -1.85 7.46 -1.55
CA ARG A 65 -2.55 8.76 -1.50
C ARG A 65 -3.93 8.69 -2.15
N LYS A 66 -4.04 8.03 -3.30
CA LYS A 66 -5.32 7.85 -4.01
C LYS A 66 -6.26 6.95 -3.18
N ALA A 67 -5.75 5.87 -2.58
CA ALA A 67 -6.51 4.99 -1.70
C ALA A 67 -7.00 5.71 -0.44
N VAL A 68 -6.17 6.53 0.21
CA VAL A 68 -6.60 7.38 1.35
C VAL A 68 -7.68 8.38 0.93
N LYS A 69 -7.60 8.96 -0.28
CA LYS A 69 -8.67 9.83 -0.79
C LYS A 69 -9.98 9.08 -1.01
N HIS A 70 -9.91 7.82 -1.43
CA HIS A 70 -11.07 6.99 -1.75
C HIS A 70 -11.71 6.39 -0.48
N TYR A 71 -10.92 5.78 0.41
CA TYR A 71 -11.37 5.12 1.63
C TYR A 71 -11.41 6.01 2.88
N GLY A 72 -10.85 7.23 2.81
CA GLY A 72 -10.68 8.12 3.96
C GLY A 72 -9.45 7.79 4.83
N ALA A 73 -9.15 6.51 5.03
CA ALA A 73 -7.96 6.03 5.72
C ALA A 73 -7.47 4.70 5.13
N VAL A 74 -6.15 4.47 5.19
CA VAL A 74 -5.50 3.20 4.87
C VAL A 74 -4.57 2.83 6.01
N TYR A 75 -4.76 1.64 6.56
CA TYR A 75 -4.06 1.12 7.72
C TYR A 75 -2.90 0.21 7.31
N PHE A 76 -1.83 0.25 8.10
CA PHE A 76 -0.62 -0.55 7.89
C PHE A 76 -0.37 -1.40 9.14
N CYS A 77 -0.06 -2.67 8.94
CA CYS A 77 0.39 -3.55 10.01
C CYS A 77 1.86 -3.27 10.34
N THR A 78 2.17 -3.08 11.62
CA THR A 78 3.55 -2.92 12.11
C THR A 78 4.08 -4.11 12.88
N ALA A 79 3.30 -5.20 13.00
CA ALA A 79 3.77 -6.44 13.60
C ALA A 79 4.96 -6.99 12.82
N ASP A 80 5.95 -7.52 13.51
CA ASP A 80 7.06 -8.21 12.86
C ASP A 80 6.67 -9.65 12.50
N ARG A 81 7.42 -10.27 11.59
CA ARG A 81 7.17 -11.66 11.14
C ARG A 81 7.39 -12.69 12.27
N ILE A 82 8.11 -12.32 13.33
CA ILE A 82 8.45 -13.22 14.46
C ILE A 82 7.27 -13.33 15.41
N ASP A 83 6.60 -12.21 15.73
CA ASP A 83 5.37 -12.15 16.52
C ASP A 83 4.32 -13.12 15.95
N MET A 84 4.19 -13.17 14.62
CA MET A 84 3.29 -14.08 13.93
C MET A 84 3.63 -15.57 14.10
N ASN A 85 4.89 -15.93 13.85
CA ASN A 85 5.34 -17.32 13.92
C ASN A 85 5.13 -17.86 15.35
N HIS A 86 5.16 -16.98 16.35
CA HIS A 86 4.83 -17.30 17.73
C HIS A 86 3.35 -17.59 17.96
N TYR A 87 2.44 -16.89 17.26
CA TYR A 87 1.00 -16.93 17.55
C TYR A 87 0.17 -17.82 16.60
N TYR A 88 0.49 -17.96 15.31
CA TYR A 88 -0.47 -18.58 14.36
C TYR A 88 0.05 -19.56 13.32
N GLY A 89 1.35 -19.83 13.19
CA GLY A 89 1.86 -20.93 12.33
C GLY A 89 1.49 -20.89 10.83
N GLU A 90 0.76 -19.88 10.37
CA GLU A 90 0.29 -19.70 9.00
C GLU A 90 0.74 -18.36 8.43
N TYR A 91 1.01 -18.34 7.12
CA TYR A 91 1.45 -17.17 6.35
C TYR A 91 0.27 -16.22 6.06
N ASP A 92 -0.12 -15.39 7.02
CA ASP A 92 -0.96 -14.22 6.76
C ASP A 92 -0.19 -13.17 5.95
N SER A 93 -0.76 -12.71 4.84
CA SER A 93 -0.14 -11.77 3.90
C SER A 93 -0.03 -10.33 4.41
N ARG A 94 -0.59 -10.02 5.59
CA ARG A 94 -0.67 -8.65 6.16
C ARG A 94 0.67 -8.02 6.59
N TYR A 95 1.82 -8.68 6.40
CA TYR A 95 3.13 -8.17 6.84
C TYR A 95 3.77 -7.28 5.80
N LEU A 96 4.30 -6.15 6.26
CA LEU A 96 5.16 -5.34 5.44
C LEU A 96 6.50 -6.03 5.27
N THR A 97 6.84 -6.36 4.02
CA THR A 97 8.22 -6.66 3.64
C THR A 97 9.12 -5.46 3.96
N GLU A 98 10.44 -5.64 3.92
CA GLU A 98 11.38 -4.52 4.14
C GLU A 98 11.09 -3.32 3.22
N GLU A 99 10.66 -3.59 1.98
CA GLU A 99 10.21 -2.55 1.04
C GLU A 99 8.83 -1.97 1.41
N GLY A 100 7.92 -2.79 1.96
CA GLY A 100 6.66 -2.32 2.54
C GLY A 100 6.84 -1.38 3.72
N VAL A 101 7.82 -1.67 4.61
CA VAL A 101 8.18 -0.79 5.73
C VAL A 101 8.74 0.53 5.21
N LYS A 102 9.69 0.48 4.25
CA LYS A 102 10.22 1.68 3.59
C LYS A 102 9.12 2.51 2.93
N LEU A 103 8.12 1.86 2.32
CA LEU A 103 6.95 2.55 1.77
C LEU A 103 6.13 3.23 2.86
N MET A 104 5.78 2.52 3.93
CA MET A 104 5.04 3.06 5.08
C MET A 104 5.76 4.27 5.69
N GLU A 105 7.06 4.14 5.98
CA GLU A 105 7.88 5.23 6.52
C GLU A 105 7.94 6.43 5.56
N SER A 106 8.08 6.19 4.26
CA SER A 106 8.03 7.24 3.24
C SER A 106 6.68 7.97 3.27
N CYS A 107 5.58 7.22 3.39
CA CYS A 107 4.22 7.76 3.48
C CYS A 107 4.01 8.58 4.77
N LEU A 108 4.52 8.12 5.91
CA LEU A 108 4.51 8.87 7.17
C LEU A 108 5.30 10.18 7.06
N LYS A 109 6.55 10.11 6.56
CA LYS A 109 7.42 11.27 6.38
C LYS A 109 6.80 12.32 5.46
N LYS A 110 6.10 11.87 4.42
CA LYS A 110 5.38 12.73 3.46
C LYS A 110 3.97 13.12 3.91
N ARG A 111 3.54 12.71 5.11
CA ARG A 111 2.20 12.96 5.68
C ARG A 111 1.05 12.50 4.77
N ILE A 112 1.27 11.40 4.04
CA ILE A 112 0.23 10.72 3.26
C ILE A 112 -0.69 9.94 4.20
N ILE A 113 -0.08 9.31 5.22
CA ILE A 113 -0.77 8.57 6.28
C ILE A 113 -0.43 9.16 7.64
N ARG A 114 -1.23 8.83 8.66
CA ARG A 114 -1.02 9.25 10.05
C ARG A 114 -0.40 8.11 10.86
N LYS A 115 0.36 8.45 11.92
CA LYS A 115 0.90 7.45 12.87
C LYS A 115 -0.21 6.62 13.53
N SER A 116 -1.39 7.20 13.75
CA SER A 116 -2.56 6.47 14.26
C SER A 116 -3.13 5.42 13.29
N TRP A 117 -2.65 5.37 12.05
CA TRP A 117 -3.06 4.38 11.04
C TRP A 117 -2.00 3.28 10.86
N THR A 118 -0.92 3.31 11.64
CA THR A 118 0.07 2.24 11.70
C THR A 118 -0.15 1.51 13.02
N ILE A 119 -0.62 0.26 12.95
CA ILE A 119 -1.12 -0.48 14.10
C ILE A 119 -0.43 -1.83 14.15
N ASN A 120 0.04 -2.22 15.33
CA ASN A 120 0.32 -3.61 15.63
C ASN A 120 -1.00 -4.24 16.08
N PRO A 121 -1.60 -5.19 15.32
CA PRO A 121 -2.87 -5.80 15.72
C PRO A 121 -2.75 -6.67 16.99
N TRP A 122 -1.53 -6.87 17.51
CA TRP A 122 -1.24 -7.69 18.68
C TRP A 122 -0.88 -6.90 19.95
N ASP A 123 -0.71 -5.57 19.82
CA ASP A 123 -0.54 -4.65 20.96
C ASP A 123 -1.92 -4.18 21.49
#